data_AF-C0FS31-F1
#
_entry.id   AF-C0FS31-F1
#
_cell.length_a   1.000
_cell.length_b   1.000
_cell.length_c   1.000
_cell.angle_alpha   90.00
_cell.angle_beta   90.00
_cell.angle_gamma   90.00
#
_symmetry.space_group_name_H-M   'P 1'
#
loop_
_entity.id
_entity.type
_entity.pdbx_description
1 polymer ?
#
loop_
_entity_poly.entity_id
_entity_poly.type
_entity_poly.pdbx_seq_one_letter_code
_entity_poly.pdbx_strand_id
1 'polypeptide(L)'
;MIVAATVSSGAAYEKAVEVIKAQVSGLGEYSVMEINLTDATNTQVHQLNGYVQVTVPMPANITVKEGKAIVVYRLEDDGTLTRCDTTVENGVITFKTNHFSTYIVAEEDVTAVTSPKTEDVSAGINLIFCMGILLAGAAAVAVKRKMA
;
A
#
# COMPACT_ATOMS: atom_id res chain seq x y z
N MET A 1 15.61 13.80 -16.74
CA MET A 1 14.50 13.15 -17.45
C MET A 1 13.76 12.22 -16.49
N ILE A 2 12.43 12.18 -16.51
CA ILE A 2 11.67 11.17 -15.75
C ILE A 2 11.44 9.94 -16.63
N VAL A 3 11.63 8.76 -16.07
CA VAL A 3 11.35 7.46 -16.71
C VAL A 3 10.56 6.62 -15.73
N ALA A 4 9.42 6.10 -16.18
CA ALA A 4 8.64 5.10 -15.45
C ALA A 4 8.41 3.92 -16.38
N ALA A 5 8.79 2.71 -15.94
CA ALA A 5 8.64 1.51 -16.75
C ALA A 5 8.29 0.30 -15.89
N THR A 6 7.33 -0.49 -16.34
CA THR A 6 7.12 -1.84 -15.81
C THR A 6 8.32 -2.71 -16.17
N VAL A 7 8.85 -3.45 -15.19
CA VAL A 7 9.99 -4.34 -15.35
C VAL A 7 9.60 -5.78 -15.00
N SER A 8 10.19 -6.74 -15.70
CA SER A 8 9.89 -8.17 -15.57
C SER A 8 11.13 -9.05 -15.37
N SER A 9 12.31 -8.45 -15.28
CA SER A 9 13.60 -9.14 -15.07
C SER A 9 14.66 -8.17 -14.53
N GLY A 10 15.80 -8.71 -14.12
CA GLY A 10 16.93 -7.94 -13.56
C GLY A 10 16.97 -7.94 -12.04
N ALA A 11 18.10 -7.51 -11.47
CA ALA A 11 18.36 -7.62 -10.03
C ALA A 11 17.31 -6.91 -9.16
N ALA A 12 16.87 -5.72 -9.57
CA ALA A 12 15.83 -4.97 -8.85
C ALA A 12 14.48 -5.70 -8.86
N TYR A 13 14.09 -6.27 -10.02
CA TYR A 13 12.90 -7.10 -10.14
C TYR A 13 12.98 -8.36 -9.27
N GLU A 14 14.10 -9.09 -9.34
CA GLU A 14 14.31 -10.32 -8.57
C GLU A 14 14.23 -10.03 -7.07
N LYS A 15 14.85 -8.94 -6.61
CA LYS A 15 14.78 -8.53 -5.21
C LYS A 15 13.36 -8.13 -4.79
N ALA A 16 12.66 -7.36 -5.63
CA ALA A 16 11.28 -6.99 -5.39
C ALA A 16 10.36 -8.22 -5.26
N VAL A 17 10.54 -9.22 -6.12
CA VAL A 17 9.80 -10.50 -6.09
C VAL A 17 10.09 -11.29 -4.83
N GLU A 18 11.35 -11.41 -4.43
CA GLU A 18 11.76 -12.08 -3.20
C GLU A 18 11.09 -11.42 -1.98
N VAL A 19 11.19 -10.09 -1.89
CA VAL A 19 10.73 -9.31 -0.74
C VAL A 19 9.20 -9.31 -0.63
N ILE A 20 8.47 -9.06 -1.72
CA ILE A 20 7.00 -9.00 -1.68
C ILE A 20 6.38 -10.34 -1.26
N LYS A 21 6.93 -11.46 -1.77
CA LYS A 21 6.46 -12.81 -1.42
C LYS A 21 6.75 -13.16 0.03
N ALA A 22 7.84 -12.64 0.59
CA ALA A 22 8.23 -12.90 1.97
C ALA A 22 7.43 -12.05 2.97
N GLN A 23 7.12 -10.79 2.63
CA GLN A 23 6.59 -9.81 3.59
C GLN A 23 5.09 -9.56 3.50
N VAL A 24 4.44 -9.86 2.36
CA VAL A 24 3.01 -9.60 2.17
C VAL A 24 2.21 -10.90 2.19
N SER A 25 1.46 -11.12 3.27
CA SER A 25 0.45 -12.19 3.36
C SER A 25 -0.77 -11.86 2.50
N GLY A 26 -1.37 -12.88 1.87
CA GLY A 26 -2.57 -12.67 1.03
C GLY A 26 -2.27 -12.03 -0.32
N LEU A 27 -0.99 -12.03 -0.73
CA LEU A 27 -0.53 -11.52 -2.01
C LEU A 27 -1.23 -12.25 -3.18
N GLY A 28 -1.87 -11.48 -4.05
CA GLY A 28 -2.40 -11.93 -5.33
C GLY A 28 -1.44 -11.64 -6.48
N GLU A 29 -1.97 -11.14 -7.59
CA GLU A 29 -1.13 -10.67 -8.70
C GLU A 29 -0.36 -9.41 -8.32
N TYR A 30 0.83 -9.25 -8.90
CA TYR A 30 1.66 -8.07 -8.67
C TYR A 30 2.39 -7.67 -9.96
N SER A 31 2.86 -6.43 -10.02
CA SER A 31 3.62 -5.86 -11.11
C SER A 31 4.70 -4.95 -10.55
N VAL A 32 5.91 -5.06 -11.08
CA VAL A 32 7.05 -4.26 -10.62
C VAL A 32 7.29 -3.12 -11.60
N MET A 33 7.56 -1.92 -11.09
CA MET A 33 7.83 -0.72 -11.87
C MET A 33 9.06 -0.03 -11.32
N GLU A 34 9.92 0.47 -12.19
CA GLU A 34 10.98 1.40 -11.81
C GLU A 34 10.58 2.81 -12.19
N ILE A 35 10.71 3.74 -11.24
CA ILE A 35 10.54 5.17 -11.49
C ILE A 35 11.86 5.84 -11.16
N ASN A 36 12.49 6.40 -12.19
CA ASN A 36 13.78 7.06 -12.11
C ASN A 36 13.67 8.51 -12.56
N LEU A 37 14.40 9.39 -11.89
CA LEU A 37 14.58 10.77 -12.31
C LEU A 37 16.07 11.04 -12.46
N THR A 38 16.46 11.63 -13.59
CA THR A 38 17.78 12.21 -13.78
C THR A 38 17.72 13.72 -13.89
N ASP A 39 18.76 14.41 -13.46
CA ASP A 39 18.91 15.85 -13.71
C ASP A 39 19.40 16.13 -15.16
N ALA A 40 19.71 17.39 -15.46
CA ALA A 40 20.21 17.80 -16.78
C ALA A 40 21.62 17.23 -17.11
N THR A 41 22.33 16.72 -16.11
CA THR A 41 23.67 16.13 -16.25
C THR A 41 23.64 14.59 -16.29
N ASN A 42 22.46 13.98 -16.29
CA ASN A 42 22.23 12.54 -16.15
C ASN A 42 22.59 11.96 -14.78
N THR A 43 22.72 12.80 -13.75
CA THR A 43 22.86 12.32 -12.37
C THR A 43 21.51 11.85 -11.84
N GLN A 44 21.47 10.67 -11.23
CA GLN A 44 20.23 10.12 -10.66
C GLN A 44 19.81 10.90 -9.42
N VAL A 45 18.54 11.27 -9.38
CA VAL A 45 17.89 11.90 -8.24
C VAL A 45 17.09 10.82 -7.53
N HIS A 46 17.59 10.35 -6.40
CA HIS A 46 16.94 9.28 -5.63
C HIS A 46 15.89 9.81 -4.67
N GLN A 47 16.16 10.93 -3.98
CA GLN A 47 15.26 11.46 -2.96
C GLN A 47 14.88 12.92 -3.25
N LEU A 48 13.65 13.26 -2.92
CA LEU A 48 13.09 14.60 -3.05
C LEU A 48 12.92 15.26 -1.68
N ASN A 49 13.12 16.58 -1.65
CA ASN A 49 12.82 17.43 -0.49
C ASN A 49 11.32 17.74 -0.42
N GLY A 50 10.48 16.70 -0.44
CA GLY A 50 9.03 16.78 -0.49
C GLY A 50 8.41 15.56 -1.16
N TYR A 51 7.09 15.50 -1.16
CA TYR A 51 6.34 14.44 -1.84
C TYR A 51 5.84 14.92 -3.19
N VAL A 52 5.91 14.01 -4.16
CA VAL A 52 5.23 14.13 -5.45
C VAL A 52 4.11 13.10 -5.52
N GLN A 53 3.10 13.41 -6.31
CA GLN A 53 2.07 12.46 -6.68
C GLN A 53 2.45 11.78 -8.00
N VAL A 54 2.39 10.45 -8.01
CA VAL A 54 2.59 9.62 -9.19
C VAL A 54 1.24 9.08 -9.62
N THR A 55 0.96 9.17 -10.91
CA THR A 55 -0.26 8.63 -11.53
C THR A 55 0.14 7.72 -12.68
N VAL A 56 -0.28 6.45 -12.60
CA VAL A 56 0.05 5.41 -13.59
C VAL A 56 -1.20 4.60 -13.93
N PRO A 57 -1.31 4.08 -15.17
CA PRO A 57 -2.37 3.14 -15.50
C PRO A 57 -2.25 1.86 -14.68
N MET A 58 -3.37 1.19 -14.41
CA MET A 58 -3.38 -0.16 -13.84
C MET A 58 -2.53 -1.10 -14.72
N PRO A 59 -1.60 -1.87 -14.16
CA PRO A 59 -0.85 -2.87 -14.93
C PRO A 59 -1.81 -3.89 -15.59
N ALA A 60 -1.50 -4.29 -16.82
CA ALA A 60 -2.38 -5.17 -17.60
C ALA A 60 -2.64 -6.54 -16.94
N ASN A 61 -1.74 -6.96 -16.06
CA ASN A 61 -1.83 -8.22 -15.32
C ASN A 61 -2.50 -8.07 -13.95
N ILE A 62 -3.10 -6.92 -13.64
CA ILE A 62 -3.80 -6.67 -12.37
C ILE A 62 -5.22 -6.23 -12.68
N THR A 63 -6.19 -6.85 -11.99
CA THR A 63 -7.60 -6.49 -12.08
C THR A 63 -8.15 -6.28 -10.69
N VAL A 64 -9.04 -5.30 -10.51
CA VAL A 64 -9.72 -5.10 -9.22
C VAL A 64 -10.69 -6.27 -9.01
N LYS A 65 -10.29 -7.22 -8.16
CA LYS A 65 -11.08 -8.41 -7.80
C LYS A 65 -11.82 -8.18 -6.50
N GLU A 66 -12.99 -8.80 -6.35
CA GLU A 66 -13.71 -8.80 -5.09
C GLU A 66 -12.84 -9.39 -3.97
N GLY A 67 -12.86 -8.77 -2.79
CA GLY A 67 -12.05 -9.19 -1.66
C GLY A 67 -10.55 -8.86 -1.78
N LYS A 68 -10.12 -8.17 -2.83
CA LYS A 68 -8.75 -7.66 -2.99
C LYS A 68 -8.69 -6.13 -2.97
N ALA A 69 -7.64 -5.60 -2.37
CA ALA A 69 -7.23 -4.21 -2.49
C ALA A 69 -6.00 -4.11 -3.40
N ILE A 70 -5.88 -3.00 -4.13
CA ILE A 70 -4.67 -2.68 -4.88
C ILE A 70 -3.82 -1.74 -4.04
N VAL A 71 -2.56 -2.11 -3.85
CA VAL A 71 -1.61 -1.39 -2.99
C VAL A 71 -0.32 -1.16 -3.75
N VAL A 72 0.29 0.01 -3.58
CA VAL A 72 1.65 0.28 -4.06
C VAL A 72 2.62 0.20 -2.89
N TYR A 73 3.66 -0.62 -3.04
CA TYR A 73 4.81 -0.68 -2.14
C TYR A 73 6.03 -0.07 -2.81
N ARG A 74 6.83 0.67 -2.05
CA ARG A 74 8.20 1.05 -2.42
C ARG A 74 9.17 0.05 -1.82
N LEU A 75 10.07 -0.49 -2.63
CA LEU A 75 11.21 -1.27 -2.13
C LEU A 75 12.29 -0.31 -1.63
N GLU A 76 12.71 -0.49 -0.39
CA GLU A 76 13.82 0.24 0.22
C GLU A 76 15.15 -0.51 0.03
N ASP A 77 16.27 0.22 0.12
CA ASP A 77 17.62 -0.35 -0.06
C ASP A 77 17.96 -1.43 0.98
N ASP A 78 17.33 -1.40 2.16
CA ASP A 78 17.49 -2.41 3.21
C ASP A 78 16.64 -3.67 2.99
N GLY A 79 15.86 -3.72 1.91
CA GLY A 79 14.98 -4.83 1.56
C GLY A 79 13.64 -4.84 2.30
N THR A 80 13.28 -3.75 2.97
CA THR A 80 11.93 -3.55 3.53
C THR A 80 10.97 -2.94 2.49
N LEU A 81 9.67 -3.02 2.78
CA LEU A 81 8.63 -2.40 1.97
C LEU A 81 7.97 -1.24 2.71
N THR A 82 7.93 -0.08 2.07
CA THR A 82 7.10 1.05 2.51
C THR A 82 5.79 1.05 1.72
N ARG A 83 4.66 0.90 2.41
CA ARG A 83 3.34 1.03 1.80
C ARG A 83 3.07 2.50 1.44
N CYS A 84 2.75 2.77 0.18
CA CYS A 84 2.41 4.11 -0.30
C CYS A 84 0.91 4.39 -0.07
N ASP A 85 0.59 5.65 0.24
CA ASP A 85 -0.79 6.15 0.22
C ASP A 85 -1.35 6.03 -1.20
N THR A 86 -2.17 5.01 -1.44
CA THR A 86 -2.60 4.54 -2.76
C THR A 86 -4.09 4.76 -2.94
N THR A 87 -4.48 5.41 -4.03
CA THR A 87 -5.85 5.53 -4.50
C THR A 87 -5.98 4.85 -5.85
N VAL A 88 -7.07 4.10 -6.05
CA VAL A 88 -7.41 3.49 -7.34
C VAL A 88 -8.78 3.99 -7.78
N GLU A 89 -8.82 4.63 -8.93
CA GLU A 89 -10.05 5.19 -9.51
C GLU A 89 -10.00 5.04 -11.03
N ASN A 90 -11.08 4.55 -11.65
CA ASN A 90 -11.24 4.46 -13.11
C ASN A 90 -10.05 3.80 -13.85
N GLY A 91 -9.48 2.73 -13.28
CA GLY A 91 -8.34 2.01 -13.87
C GLY A 91 -6.99 2.74 -13.76
N VAL A 92 -6.93 3.79 -12.94
CA VAL A 92 -5.74 4.59 -12.68
C VAL A 92 -5.33 4.43 -11.22
N ILE A 93 -4.03 4.28 -10.99
CA ILE A 93 -3.42 4.23 -9.67
C ILE A 93 -2.74 5.57 -9.40
N THR A 94 -3.03 6.15 -8.25
CA THR A 94 -2.38 7.37 -7.77
C THR A 94 -1.74 7.09 -6.42
N PHE A 95 -0.48 7.50 -6.24
CA PHE A 95 0.19 7.40 -4.95
C PHE A 95 1.19 8.53 -4.70
N LYS A 96 1.51 8.78 -3.44
CA LYS A 96 2.52 9.77 -3.06
C LYS A 96 3.86 9.12 -2.74
N THR A 97 4.94 9.72 -3.21
CA THR A 97 6.31 9.32 -2.85
C THR A 97 7.25 10.50 -2.81
N ASN A 98 8.33 10.37 -2.04
CA ASN A 98 9.46 11.30 -1.99
C ASN A 98 10.76 10.65 -2.47
N HIS A 99 10.68 9.48 -3.09
CA HIS A 99 11.83 8.71 -3.52
C HIS A 99 11.60 8.14 -4.93
N PHE A 100 12.63 8.09 -5.75
CA PHE A 100 12.64 7.38 -7.02
C PHE A 100 13.33 6.03 -6.78
N SER A 101 12.65 4.94 -7.09
CA SER A 101 13.03 3.57 -6.70
C SER A 101 12.26 2.54 -7.54
N THR A 102 12.40 1.28 -7.14
CA THR A 102 11.55 0.16 -7.52
C THR A 102 10.27 0.17 -6.68
N TYR A 103 9.14 0.02 -7.36
CA TYR A 103 7.79 -0.03 -6.82
C TYR A 103 7.11 -1.33 -7.20
N ILE A 104 6.22 -1.81 -6.35
CA ILE A 104 5.42 -3.01 -6.58
C ILE A 104 3.96 -2.62 -6.44
N VAL A 105 3.20 -2.72 -7.54
CA VAL A 105 1.74 -2.70 -7.49
C VAL A 105 1.29 -4.13 -7.17
N ALA A 106 0.52 -4.33 -6.11
CA ALA A 106 0.13 -5.65 -5.64
C ALA A 106 -1.38 -5.71 -5.31
N GLU A 107 -1.98 -6.86 -5.61
CA GLU A 107 -3.24 -7.29 -5.01
C GLU A 107 -2.96 -7.84 -3.60
N GLU A 108 -3.71 -7.36 -2.61
CA GLU A 108 -3.66 -7.83 -1.23
C GLU A 108 -5.06 -8.22 -0.78
N ASP A 109 -5.21 -9.29 0.01
CA ASP A 109 -6.50 -9.63 0.62
C ASP A 109 -7.02 -8.46 1.46
N VAL A 110 -8.28 -8.09 1.25
CA VAL A 110 -8.99 -7.22 2.17
C VAL A 110 -9.26 -8.04 3.42
N THR A 111 -8.44 -7.83 4.45
CA THR A 111 -8.75 -8.41 5.76
C THR A 111 -10.06 -7.78 6.25
N ALA A 112 -11.09 -8.61 6.40
CA ALA A 112 -12.36 -8.17 6.94
C ALA A 112 -12.11 -7.68 8.38
N VAL A 113 -12.18 -6.36 8.59
CA VAL A 113 -12.34 -5.83 9.93
C VAL A 113 -13.76 -6.18 10.35
N THR A 114 -13.93 -7.24 11.15
CA THR A 114 -15.21 -7.54 11.80
C THR A 114 -15.48 -6.48 12.86
N SER A 115 -16.09 -5.37 12.44
CA SER A 115 -16.70 -4.40 13.35
C SER A 115 -17.98 -5.01 13.94
N PRO A 116 -18.22 -4.97 15.26
CA PRO A 116 -19.45 -5.50 15.83
C PRO A 116 -20.62 -4.62 15.42
N LYS A 117 -21.70 -5.24 14.92
CA LYS A 117 -22.99 -4.56 14.72
C LYS A 117 -23.64 -4.33 16.07
N THR A 118 -24.09 -3.11 16.32
CA THR A 118 -25.25 -2.87 17.18
C THR A 118 -26.06 -1.73 16.56
N GLU A 119 -27.23 -2.10 16.08
CA GLU A 119 -28.28 -1.17 15.67
C GLU A 119 -28.94 -0.60 16.93
N ASP A 120 -29.09 0.73 16.99
CA ASP A 120 -30.43 1.32 17.00
C ASP A 120 -30.38 2.84 16.78
N VAL A 121 -31.40 3.29 16.06
CA VAL A 121 -31.52 4.53 15.27
C VAL A 121 -32.02 5.70 16.12
N SER A 122 -31.48 6.92 15.93
CA SER A 122 -32.30 8.13 15.69
C SER A 122 -31.47 9.41 15.45
N ALA A 123 -31.88 10.14 14.40
CA ALA A 123 -31.68 11.56 14.13
C ALA A 123 -30.30 12.05 13.63
N GLY A 124 -30.12 12.00 12.31
CA GLY A 124 -29.88 13.25 11.56
C GLY A 124 -28.49 13.55 11.01
N ILE A 125 -28.32 13.18 9.72
CA ILE A 125 -27.63 13.92 8.65
C ILE A 125 -26.16 13.57 8.31
N ASN A 126 -26.07 13.00 7.09
CA ASN A 126 -25.01 12.91 6.08
C ASN A 126 -23.99 11.77 6.11
N LEU A 127 -24.26 10.81 5.22
CA LEU A 127 -23.48 9.64 4.85
C LEU A 127 -22.40 10.06 3.83
N ILE A 128 -21.15 10.16 4.27
CA ILE A 128 -19.98 9.97 3.40
C ILE A 128 -19.20 8.80 4.01
N PHE A 129 -19.34 7.65 3.35
CA PHE A 129 -18.68 6.40 3.71
C PHE A 129 -17.23 6.48 3.25
N CYS A 130 -16.28 6.32 4.18
CA CYS A 130 -14.98 5.68 3.92
C CYS A 130 -14.40 5.26 5.28
N MET A 131 -14.66 4.00 5.65
CA MET A 131 -14.01 3.14 6.66
C MET A 131 -13.07 3.88 7.63
N GLY A 132 -13.45 4.13 8.88
CA GLY A 132 -13.85 3.12 9.85
C GLY A 132 -12.73 2.91 10.88
N ILE A 133 -12.38 3.97 11.61
CA ILE A 133 -11.67 3.90 12.89
C ILE A 133 -12.57 3.13 13.84
N LEU A 134 -12.11 1.99 14.39
CA LEU A 134 -12.76 1.39 15.56
C LEU A 134 -11.73 0.97 16.60
N LEU A 135 -11.84 1.67 17.73
CA LEU A 135 -11.28 1.35 19.02
C LEU A 135 -11.97 0.10 19.62
N ALA A 136 -11.16 -0.60 20.42
CA ALA A 136 -11.48 -1.44 21.59
C ALA A 136 -11.69 -2.95 21.39
N GLY A 137 -10.79 -3.71 22.02
CA GLY A 137 -10.98 -5.08 22.47
C GLY A 137 -10.23 -5.31 23.79
N ALA A 138 -10.98 -5.62 24.85
CA ALA A 138 -10.55 -5.72 26.24
C ALA A 138 -9.66 -6.95 26.54
N ALA A 139 -8.69 -6.80 27.44
CA ALA A 139 -8.09 -7.91 28.19
C ALA A 139 -8.52 -7.81 29.66
N ALA A 140 -9.45 -8.69 30.07
CA ALA A 140 -9.73 -8.92 31.47
C ALA A 140 -8.52 -9.63 32.10
N VAL A 141 -7.77 -8.93 32.95
CA VAL A 141 -6.78 -9.54 33.83
C VAL A 141 -7.36 -9.59 35.24
N ALA A 142 -7.79 -10.78 35.64
CA ALA A 142 -8.12 -11.08 37.03
C ALA A 142 -6.82 -11.12 37.86
N VAL A 143 -6.63 -10.16 38.76
CA VAL A 143 -5.61 -10.24 39.81
C VAL A 143 -6.29 -10.25 41.18
N LYS A 144 -6.08 -11.37 41.87
CA LYS A 144 -6.43 -11.66 43.27
C LYS A 144 -6.11 -10.46 44.18
N ARG A 145 -7.11 -9.97 44.92
CA ARG A 145 -6.85 -9.16 46.12
C ARG A 145 -6.23 -10.05 47.19
N LYS A 146 -4.99 -9.73 47.59
CA LYS A 146 -4.42 -10.20 48.86
C LYS A 146 -4.64 -9.10 49.88
N MET A 147 -5.51 -9.36 50.86
CA MET A 147 -5.74 -8.50 52.01
C MET A 147 -4.62 -8.73 53.03
N ALA A 148 -4.09 -7.63 53.56
CA ALA A 148 -3.47 -7.52 54.88
C ALA A 148 -3.94 -6.20 55.47
#